data_AF-A0A917NIE5-F1
#
_entry.id   AF-A0A917NIE5-F1
#
_cell.length_a   1.000
_cell.length_b   1.000
_cell.length_c   1.000
_cell.angle_alpha   90.00
_cell.angle_beta   90.00
_cell.angle_gamma   90.00
#
_symmetry.space_group_name_H-M   'P 1'
#
loop_
_entity.id
_entity.type
_entity.pdbx_description
1 polymer ?
#
loop_
_entity_poly.entity_id
_entity_poly.type
_entity_poly.pdbx_seq_one_letter_code
_entity_poly.pdbx_strand_id
1 'polypeptide(L)'
;MSQQKMLDALAAGWNEVADRLDPDTFTRLVALVAELQDADTGTAALVAEDIASLLGDALPVTHPVRRALAEPESRFRRPQVDWQRLSTDLRDRVTESAPGAELSLARLRGVDSVDEQWIRAAGGDPADPDLIRLPGEDGGSRWPAFQFDASGVPRELVRTVNRYLHAADDPWGAADWWLGSNPWLGGVPAELIDEVGADVLIDAARVDSAEV
;
A
#
# COMPACT_ATOMS: atom_id res chain seq x y z
N MET A 1 -24.62 -11.17 6.55
CA MET A 1 -24.39 -9.77 6.95
C MET A 1 -23.73 -9.07 5.78
N SER A 2 -24.25 -7.91 5.35
CA SER A 2 -23.69 -7.23 4.17
C SER A 2 -22.21 -6.95 4.38
N GLN A 3 -21.36 -7.25 3.40
CA GLN A 3 -19.92 -6.95 3.36
C GLN A 3 -19.60 -5.53 3.87
N GLN A 4 -20.50 -4.59 3.58
CA GLN A 4 -20.48 -3.23 4.09
C GLN A 4 -20.27 -3.16 5.60
N LYS A 5 -20.92 -4.00 6.42
CA LYS A 5 -20.75 -3.99 7.87
C LYS A 5 -19.39 -4.50 8.34
N MET A 6 -18.77 -5.42 7.60
CA MET A 6 -17.42 -5.90 7.90
C MET A 6 -16.41 -4.81 7.55
N LEU A 7 -16.54 -4.21 6.36
CA LEU A 7 -15.77 -3.05 5.94
C LEU A 7 -15.95 -1.87 6.88
N ASP A 8 -17.18 -1.54 7.28
CA ASP A 8 -17.47 -0.43 8.19
C ASP A 8 -16.88 -0.70 9.58
N ALA A 9 -16.95 -1.95 10.08
CA ALA A 9 -16.37 -2.33 11.37
C ALA A 9 -14.83 -2.29 11.33
N LEU A 10 -14.25 -2.72 10.21
CA LEU A 10 -12.81 -2.73 10.00
C LEU A 10 -12.29 -1.30 9.77
N ALA A 11 -13.04 -0.47 9.04
CA ALA A 11 -12.75 0.95 8.85
C ALA A 11 -12.89 1.76 10.14
N ALA A 12 -13.87 1.44 10.99
CA ALA A 12 -14.08 2.10 12.27
C ALA A 12 -13.06 1.66 13.35
N GLY A 13 -12.51 0.44 13.23
CA GLY A 13 -11.58 -0.13 14.20
C GLY A 13 -10.14 -0.29 13.70
N TRP A 14 -9.80 0.25 12.53
CA TRP A 14 -8.54 -0.08 11.83
C TRP A 14 -7.30 0.24 12.66
N ASN A 15 -7.25 1.41 13.31
CA ASN A 15 -6.11 1.81 14.13
C ASN A 15 -5.88 0.84 15.30
N GLU A 16 -6.96 0.37 15.94
CA GLU A 16 -6.88 -0.61 17.04
C GLU A 16 -6.49 -2.02 16.57
N VAL A 17 -6.74 -2.32 15.29
CA VAL A 17 -6.30 -3.55 14.62
C VAL A 17 -4.81 -3.44 14.29
N ALA A 18 -4.39 -2.38 13.61
CA ALA A 18 -3.01 -2.15 13.20
C ALA A 18 -2.05 -2.11 14.40
N ASP A 19 -2.41 -1.42 15.50
CA ASP A 19 -1.63 -1.39 16.74
C ASP A 19 -1.43 -2.77 17.40
N ARG A 20 -2.25 -3.76 17.02
CA ARG A 20 -2.22 -5.11 17.59
C ARG A 20 -1.58 -6.15 16.69
N LEU A 21 -1.36 -5.84 15.42
CA LEU A 21 -0.65 -6.72 14.51
C LEU A 21 0.85 -6.54 14.76
N ASP A 22 1.55 -7.63 15.07
CA ASP A 22 3.00 -7.63 15.01
C ASP A 22 3.46 -7.48 13.54
N PRO A 23 4.72 -7.07 13.30
CA PRO A 23 5.23 -6.83 11.95
C PRO A 23 5.09 -8.02 11.00
N ASP A 24 5.30 -9.25 11.49
CA ASP A 24 5.20 -10.45 10.64
C ASP A 24 3.76 -10.73 10.22
N THR A 25 2.82 -10.58 11.17
CA THR A 25 1.38 -10.71 10.91
C THR A 25 0.89 -9.60 9.98
N PHE A 26 1.42 -8.38 10.12
CA PHE A 26 1.10 -7.26 9.24
C PHE A 26 1.58 -7.52 7.80
N THR A 27 2.84 -7.95 7.61
CA THR A 27 3.37 -8.33 6.30
C THR A 27 2.55 -9.45 5.66
N ARG A 28 2.11 -10.44 6.46
CA ARG A 28 1.25 -11.51 5.97
C ARG A 28 -0.13 -11.02 5.54
N LEU A 29 -0.69 -10.03 6.24
CA LEU A 29 -1.93 -9.38 5.85
C LEU A 29 -1.77 -8.61 4.53
N VAL A 30 -0.68 -7.87 4.33
CA VAL A 30 -0.36 -7.17 3.07
C VAL A 30 -0.35 -8.17 1.91
N ALA A 31 0.38 -9.29 2.06
CA ALA A 31 0.50 -10.31 1.03
C ALA A 31 -0.85 -10.93 0.65
N LEU A 32 -1.71 -11.26 1.63
CA LEU A 32 -3.05 -11.80 1.37
C LEU A 32 -3.97 -10.78 0.68
N VAL A 33 -3.85 -9.50 1.02
CA VAL A 33 -4.62 -8.43 0.34
C VAL A 33 -4.17 -8.26 -1.11
N ALA A 34 -2.87 -8.38 -1.39
CA ALA A 34 -2.34 -8.38 -2.75
C ALA A 34 -2.84 -9.61 -3.53
N GLU A 35 -2.77 -10.80 -2.94
CA GLU A 35 -3.27 -12.05 -3.56
C GLU A 35 -4.78 -11.96 -3.89
N LEU A 36 -5.57 -11.35 -3.00
CA LEU A 36 -7.01 -11.16 -3.21
C LEU A 36 -7.35 -10.30 -4.43
N GLN A 37 -6.44 -9.40 -4.84
CA GLN A 37 -6.65 -8.49 -5.98
C GLN A 37 -6.54 -9.20 -7.32
N ASP A 38 -5.60 -10.15 -7.40
CA ASP A 38 -5.34 -10.91 -8.61
C ASP A 38 -6.16 -12.21 -8.68
N ALA A 39 -6.85 -12.55 -7.59
CA ALA A 39 -7.61 -13.78 -7.47
C ALA A 39 -8.90 -13.80 -8.30
N ASP A 40 -9.17 -14.94 -8.93
CA ASP A 40 -10.50 -15.24 -9.48
C ASP A 40 -11.52 -15.48 -8.34
N THR A 41 -12.81 -15.54 -8.67
CA THR A 41 -13.89 -15.66 -7.65
C THR A 41 -13.73 -16.88 -6.72
N GLY A 42 -13.16 -17.98 -7.20
CA GLY A 42 -12.92 -19.18 -6.38
C GLY A 42 -11.77 -18.97 -5.40
N THR A 43 -10.65 -18.44 -5.89
CA THR A 43 -9.46 -18.14 -5.08
C THR A 43 -9.72 -17.01 -4.08
N ALA A 44 -10.47 -15.98 -4.48
CA ALA A 44 -10.80 -14.84 -3.64
C ALA A 44 -11.55 -15.24 -2.36
N ALA A 45 -12.41 -16.26 -2.44
CA ALA A 45 -13.12 -16.78 -1.28
C ALA A 45 -12.19 -17.46 -0.26
N LEU A 46 -11.14 -18.15 -0.74
CA LEU A 46 -10.14 -18.81 0.12
C LEU A 46 -9.23 -17.78 0.78
N VAL A 47 -8.70 -16.83 -0.01
CA VAL A 47 -7.84 -15.75 0.50
C VAL A 47 -8.58 -14.90 1.54
N ALA A 48 -9.88 -14.65 1.33
CA ALA A 48 -10.70 -13.95 2.31
C ALA A 48 -10.91 -14.74 3.61
N GLU A 49 -10.99 -16.08 3.55
CA GLU A 49 -11.04 -16.94 4.74
C GLU A 49 -9.72 -16.91 5.50
N ASP A 50 -8.59 -16.88 4.79
CA ASP A 50 -7.26 -16.73 5.39
C ASP A 50 -7.07 -15.36 6.08
N ILE A 51 -7.53 -14.27 5.45
CA ILE A 51 -7.56 -12.94 6.06
C ILE A 51 -8.45 -12.94 7.32
N ALA A 52 -9.62 -13.56 7.24
CA ALA A 52 -10.54 -13.66 8.38
C ALA A 52 -9.94 -14.47 9.53
N SER A 53 -9.22 -15.56 9.23
CA SER A 53 -8.54 -16.38 10.23
C SER A 53 -7.39 -15.60 10.89
N LEU A 54 -6.56 -14.93 10.08
CA LEU A 54 -5.43 -14.14 10.56
C LEU A 54 -5.88 -13.00 11.49
N LEU A 55 -6.89 -12.23 11.08
CA LEU A 55 -7.49 -11.19 11.92
C LEU A 55 -8.22 -11.79 13.14
N GLY A 56 -8.82 -12.97 12.97
CA GLY A 56 -9.43 -13.73 14.04
C GLY A 56 -8.43 -14.09 15.13
N ASP A 57 -7.23 -14.54 14.78
CA ASP A 57 -6.20 -14.94 15.74
C ASP A 57 -5.55 -13.74 16.44
N ALA A 58 -5.36 -12.62 15.72
CA ALA A 58 -4.77 -11.40 16.26
C ALA A 58 -5.73 -10.61 17.19
N LEU A 59 -7.05 -10.68 16.96
CA LEU A 59 -8.01 -9.81 17.64
C LEU A 59 -8.72 -10.50 18.82
N PRO A 60 -8.96 -9.79 19.95
CA PRO A 60 -9.75 -10.32 21.06
C PRO A 60 -11.16 -10.74 20.64
N VAL A 61 -11.74 -11.75 21.31
CA VAL A 61 -13.10 -12.25 21.02
C VAL A 61 -14.19 -11.17 21.15
N THR A 62 -13.93 -10.11 21.91
CA THR A 62 -14.82 -8.96 22.10
C THR A 62 -14.68 -7.90 21.02
N HIS A 63 -13.68 -7.99 20.15
CA HIS A 63 -13.39 -6.97 19.14
C HIS A 63 -14.51 -6.93 18.09
N PRO A 64 -15.02 -5.74 17.73
CA PRO A 64 -16.13 -5.59 16.80
C PRO A 64 -15.86 -6.24 15.43
N VAL A 65 -14.61 -6.17 14.94
CA VAL A 65 -14.19 -6.85 13.69
C VAL A 65 -14.29 -8.37 13.82
N ARG A 66 -13.79 -8.96 14.92
CA ARG A 66 -13.88 -10.41 15.14
C ARG A 66 -15.32 -10.89 15.31
N ARG A 67 -16.18 -10.08 15.93
CA ARG A 67 -17.62 -10.37 16.03
C ARG A 67 -18.33 -10.29 14.69
N ALA A 68 -17.97 -9.31 13.85
CA ALA A 68 -18.50 -9.21 12.50
C ALA A 68 -18.09 -10.40 11.62
N LEU A 69 -16.86 -10.91 11.80
CA LEU A 69 -16.35 -12.12 11.13
C LEU A 69 -17.01 -13.41 11.63
N ALA A 70 -17.39 -13.49 12.90
CA ALA A 70 -17.94 -14.70 13.53
C ALA A 70 -19.47 -14.87 13.37
N GLU A 71 -20.20 -13.89 12.81
CA GLU A 71 -21.64 -14.01 12.62
C GLU A 71 -21.97 -14.96 11.45
N PRO A 72 -22.66 -16.10 11.69
CA PRO A 72 -22.99 -17.03 10.61
C PRO A 72 -23.98 -16.39 9.63
N GLU A 73 -23.60 -16.32 8.34
CA GLU A 73 -24.53 -15.90 7.30
C GLU A 73 -25.70 -16.89 7.17
N SER A 74 -26.91 -16.34 7.15
CA SER A 74 -28.14 -17.09 6.96
C SER A 74 -28.11 -17.82 5.61
N ARG A 75 -28.30 -19.15 5.65
CA ARG A 75 -28.09 -20.14 4.56
C ARG A 75 -28.88 -19.93 3.25
N PHE A 76 -29.61 -18.82 3.10
CA PHE A 76 -30.61 -18.63 2.04
C PHE A 76 -30.41 -17.45 1.08
N ARG A 77 -29.32 -16.69 1.18
CA ARG A 77 -28.87 -15.76 0.13
C ARG A 77 -27.36 -15.59 0.24
N ARG A 78 -26.60 -16.04 -0.75
CA ARG A 78 -25.20 -15.62 -0.91
C ARG A 78 -25.21 -14.20 -1.49
N PRO A 79 -24.75 -13.16 -0.77
CA PRO A 79 -24.40 -11.91 -1.41
C PRO A 79 -23.31 -12.19 -2.44
N GLN A 80 -23.40 -11.57 -3.61
CA GLN A 80 -22.31 -11.61 -4.59
C GLN A 80 -21.23 -10.69 -4.06
N VAL A 81 -20.16 -11.26 -3.51
CA VAL A 81 -19.13 -10.50 -2.82
C VAL A 81 -18.27 -9.78 -3.85
N ASP A 82 -18.36 -8.45 -3.90
CA ASP A 82 -17.44 -7.59 -4.64
C ASP A 82 -16.06 -7.56 -3.94
N TRP A 83 -15.24 -8.57 -4.24
CA TRP A 83 -13.91 -8.77 -3.66
C TRP A 83 -12.92 -7.68 -4.07
N GLN A 84 -13.03 -7.15 -5.28
CA GLN A 84 -12.14 -6.10 -5.78
C GLN A 84 -12.27 -4.80 -4.99
N ARG A 85 -13.51 -4.40 -4.67
CA ARG A 85 -13.74 -3.22 -3.83
C ARG A 85 -13.20 -3.43 -2.41
N LEU A 86 -13.48 -4.58 -1.82
CA LEU A 86 -13.01 -4.95 -0.49
C LEU A 86 -11.47 -4.89 -0.40
N SER A 87 -10.79 -5.50 -1.37
CA SER A 87 -9.34 -5.57 -1.40
C SER A 87 -8.70 -4.21 -1.64
N THR A 88 -9.36 -3.31 -2.38
CA THR A 88 -8.86 -1.95 -2.64
C THR A 88 -8.95 -1.10 -1.38
N ASP A 89 -10.10 -1.13 -0.70
CA ASP A 89 -10.30 -0.45 0.57
C ASP A 89 -9.32 -0.98 1.64
N LEU A 90 -9.08 -2.30 1.69
CA LEU A 90 -8.10 -2.88 2.60
C LEU A 90 -6.66 -2.48 2.25
N ARG A 91 -6.29 -2.46 0.97
CA ARG A 91 -4.95 -2.05 0.54
C ARG A 91 -4.66 -0.61 0.94
N ASP A 92 -5.58 0.32 0.68
CA ASP A 92 -5.41 1.74 1.05
C ASP A 92 -5.18 1.90 2.57
N ARG A 93 -5.82 1.07 3.41
CA ARG A 93 -5.68 1.12 4.87
C ARG A 93 -4.42 0.44 5.40
N VAL A 94 -4.07 -0.71 4.85
CA VAL A 94 -2.79 -1.38 5.11
C VAL A 94 -1.63 -0.46 4.74
N THR A 95 -1.74 0.20 3.60
CA THR A 95 -0.80 1.24 3.18
C THR A 95 -0.70 2.30 4.28
N GLU A 96 -1.79 2.96 4.66
CA GLU A 96 -1.78 4.03 5.66
C GLU A 96 -1.15 3.65 7.02
N SER A 97 -1.14 2.37 7.41
CA SER A 97 -0.66 1.91 8.72
C SER A 97 0.63 1.07 8.68
N ALA A 98 1.36 1.05 7.57
CA ALA A 98 2.58 0.25 7.43
C ALA A 98 3.64 0.61 8.49
N PRO A 99 4.31 -0.36 9.15
CA PRO A 99 5.43 -0.08 10.03
C PRO A 99 6.57 0.58 9.23
N GLY A 100 6.97 1.79 9.64
CA GLY A 100 7.85 2.67 8.85
C GLY A 100 7.14 3.90 8.28
N ALA A 101 5.80 3.85 8.17
CA ALA A 101 4.99 4.98 7.73
C ALA A 101 5.21 6.22 8.59
N GLU A 102 5.45 6.13 9.91
CA GLU A 102 5.74 7.33 10.73
C GLU A 102 7.06 8.03 10.38
N LEU A 103 8.14 7.27 10.17
CA LEU A 103 9.45 7.83 9.78
C LEU A 103 9.40 8.37 8.35
N SER A 104 8.75 7.63 7.46
CA SER A 104 8.49 8.05 6.08
C SER A 104 7.59 9.28 6.05
N LEU A 105 6.49 9.32 6.82
CA LEU A 105 5.57 10.47 6.97
C LEU A 105 6.33 11.72 7.45
N ALA A 106 7.20 11.59 8.44
CA ALA A 106 7.98 12.71 8.95
C ALA A 106 8.92 13.30 7.90
N ARG A 107 9.59 12.46 7.10
CA ARG A 107 10.41 12.93 5.96
C ARG A 107 9.56 13.47 4.82
N LEU A 108 8.48 12.76 4.48
CA LEU A 108 7.53 13.14 3.44
C LEU A 108 6.83 14.47 3.74
N ARG A 109 6.56 14.83 5.00
CA ARG A 109 6.00 16.16 5.34
C ARG A 109 6.84 17.33 4.81
N GLY A 110 8.14 17.13 4.62
CA GLY A 110 9.04 18.14 4.04
C GLY A 110 9.24 18.02 2.53
N VAL A 111 8.69 16.98 1.88
CA VAL A 111 8.92 16.70 0.45
C VAL A 111 7.81 17.31 -0.39
N ASP A 112 8.20 18.11 -1.38
CA ASP A 112 7.31 18.64 -2.40
C ASP A 112 6.49 17.49 -3.01
N SER A 113 5.17 17.65 -3.03
CA SER A 113 4.24 16.65 -3.53
C SER A 113 3.21 17.30 -4.43
N VAL A 114 2.77 16.56 -5.44
CA VAL A 114 1.70 16.96 -6.35
C VAL A 114 0.41 16.24 -6.01
N ASP A 115 -0.71 16.86 -6.37
CA ASP A 115 -2.03 16.27 -6.24
C ASP A 115 -2.48 15.56 -7.53
N GLU A 116 -3.61 14.88 -7.42
CA GLU A 116 -4.23 14.13 -8.52
C GLU A 116 -4.61 15.03 -9.70
N GLN A 117 -5.00 16.28 -9.42
CA GLN A 117 -5.44 17.22 -10.45
C GLN A 117 -4.26 17.66 -11.32
N TRP A 118 -3.10 17.88 -10.72
CA TRP A 118 -1.87 18.24 -11.42
C TRP A 118 -1.41 17.13 -12.36
N ILE A 119 -1.44 15.86 -11.92
CA ILE A 119 -1.08 14.70 -12.76
C ILE A 119 -2.00 14.61 -13.98
N ARG A 120 -3.31 14.75 -13.78
CA ARG A 120 -4.28 14.75 -14.89
C ARG A 120 -4.08 15.92 -15.84
N ALA A 121 -3.74 17.10 -15.34
CA ALA A 121 -3.49 18.27 -16.17
C ALA A 121 -2.26 18.09 -17.07
N ALA A 122 -1.26 17.33 -16.62
CA ALA A 122 -0.10 16.91 -17.41
C ALA A 122 -0.38 15.73 -18.35
N GLY A 123 -1.60 15.16 -18.33
CA GLY A 123 -1.97 13.99 -19.13
C GLY A 123 -1.48 12.65 -18.57
N GLY A 124 -1.00 12.63 -17.33
CA GLY A 124 -0.61 11.41 -16.62
C GLY A 124 -1.79 10.64 -16.05
N ASP A 125 -1.56 9.38 -15.71
CA ASP A 125 -2.54 8.52 -15.03
C ASP A 125 -2.26 8.52 -13.51
N PRO A 126 -3.16 9.07 -12.67
CA PRO A 126 -2.99 9.00 -11.22
C PRO A 126 -3.09 7.59 -10.65
N ALA A 127 -3.63 6.63 -11.42
CA ALA A 127 -3.70 5.22 -11.04
C ALA A 127 -2.51 4.39 -11.58
N ASP A 128 -1.45 5.03 -12.11
CA ASP A 128 -0.25 4.33 -12.56
C ASP A 128 0.37 3.53 -11.40
N PRO A 129 0.40 2.19 -11.47
CA PRO A 129 0.95 1.35 -10.40
C PRO A 129 2.46 1.52 -10.22
N ASP A 130 3.15 2.11 -11.21
CA ASP A 130 4.58 2.39 -11.14
C ASP A 130 4.90 3.73 -10.45
N LEU A 131 3.88 4.42 -9.91
CA LEU A 131 4.03 5.63 -9.11
C LEU A 131 3.74 5.37 -7.64
N ILE A 132 4.56 5.97 -6.80
CA ILE A 132 4.35 6.03 -5.35
C ILE A 132 3.19 6.99 -5.08
N ARG A 133 2.07 6.42 -4.69
CA ARG A 133 0.88 7.11 -4.21
C ARG A 133 0.78 6.93 -2.70
N LEU A 134 0.68 8.05 -1.98
CA LEU A 134 0.61 8.06 -0.52
C LEU A 134 -0.66 8.79 -0.06
N PRO A 135 -1.22 8.44 1.12
CA PRO A 135 -2.26 9.24 1.73
C PRO A 135 -1.69 10.59 2.21
N GLY A 136 -2.45 11.65 1.95
CA GLY A 136 -2.18 13.01 2.39
C GLY A 136 -2.87 13.33 3.72
N GLU A 137 -2.42 14.39 4.40
CA GLU A 137 -2.92 14.76 5.73
C GLU A 137 -4.41 15.15 5.73
N ASP A 138 -4.93 15.64 4.59
CA ASP A 138 -6.34 16.00 4.42
C ASP A 138 -7.22 14.80 3.97
N GLY A 139 -6.68 13.58 3.98
CA GLY A 139 -7.36 12.37 3.49
C GLY A 139 -7.40 12.23 1.96
N GLY A 140 -6.75 13.14 1.22
CA GLY A 140 -6.51 13.04 -0.22
C GLY A 140 -5.32 12.15 -0.57
N SER A 141 -5.06 11.90 -1.85
CA SER A 141 -3.83 11.24 -2.31
C SER A 141 -2.77 12.26 -2.71
N ARG A 142 -1.51 11.94 -2.46
CA ARG A 142 -0.34 12.76 -2.81
C ARG A 142 0.72 11.91 -3.49
N TRP A 143 1.45 12.52 -4.41
CA TRP A 143 2.56 11.91 -5.12
C TRP A 143 3.82 12.73 -4.89
N PRO A 144 4.91 12.14 -4.37
CA PRO A 144 6.19 12.84 -4.27
C PRO A 144 6.63 13.43 -5.61
N ALA A 145 7.06 14.68 -5.64
CA ALA A 145 7.31 15.45 -6.86
C ALA A 145 8.53 14.94 -7.65
N PHE A 146 9.51 14.30 -6.99
CA PHE A 146 10.71 13.75 -7.65
C PHE A 146 10.37 12.71 -8.74
N GLN A 147 9.18 12.11 -8.68
CA GLN A 147 8.70 11.13 -9.66
C GLN A 147 8.43 11.76 -11.03
N PHE A 148 8.35 13.08 -11.10
CA PHE A 148 8.02 13.83 -12.31
C PHE A 148 9.20 14.68 -12.77
N ASP A 149 9.23 14.96 -14.06
CA ASP A 149 10.12 15.98 -14.61
C ASP A 149 9.51 17.39 -14.47
N ALA A 150 10.24 18.41 -14.93
CA ALA A 150 9.78 19.80 -14.88
C ALA A 150 8.52 20.08 -15.72
N SER A 151 8.16 19.19 -16.64
CA SER A 151 6.93 19.26 -17.45
C SER A 151 5.75 18.49 -16.83
N GLY A 152 5.99 17.78 -15.73
CA GLY A 152 5.01 16.96 -15.04
C GLY A 152 4.79 15.58 -15.61
N VAL A 153 5.69 15.13 -16.48
CA VAL A 153 5.67 13.77 -17.00
C VAL A 153 6.38 12.83 -16.02
N PRO A 154 5.81 11.66 -15.70
CA PRO A 154 6.48 10.63 -14.93
C PRO A 154 7.84 10.24 -15.53
N ARG A 155 8.89 10.24 -14.70
CA ARG A 155 10.24 9.83 -15.11
C ARG A 155 10.27 8.31 -15.27
N GLU A 156 10.64 7.81 -16.46
CA GLU A 156 10.67 6.36 -16.73
C GLU A 156 11.67 5.60 -15.87
N LEU A 157 12.77 6.25 -15.47
CA LEU A 157 13.72 5.70 -14.49
C LEU A 157 13.03 5.41 -13.16
N VAL A 158 12.25 6.37 -12.65
CA VAL A 158 11.54 6.23 -11.37
C VAL A 158 10.51 5.12 -11.45
N ARG A 159 9.74 5.06 -12.54
CA ARG A 159 8.79 3.96 -12.80
C ARG A 159 9.49 2.60 -12.82
N THR A 160 10.66 2.52 -13.46
CA THR A 160 11.46 1.28 -13.52
C THR A 160 11.93 0.83 -12.14
N VAL A 161 12.45 1.74 -11.34
CA VAL A 161 12.88 1.44 -9.97
C VAL A 161 11.69 1.06 -9.09
N ASN A 162 10.57 1.78 -9.17
CA ASN A 162 9.35 1.48 -8.41
C ASN A 162 8.77 0.09 -8.72
N ARG A 163 8.90 -0.39 -9.96
CA ARG A 163 8.57 -1.78 -10.31
C ARG A 163 9.44 -2.80 -9.57
N TYR A 164 10.74 -2.52 -9.42
CA TYR A 164 11.63 -3.39 -8.64
C TYR A 164 11.37 -3.34 -7.14
N LEU A 165 10.95 -2.17 -6.64
CA LEU A 165 10.59 -1.96 -5.24
C LEU A 165 9.15 -2.38 -4.90
N HIS A 166 8.40 -2.91 -5.86
CA HIS A 166 6.99 -3.28 -5.66
C HIS A 166 6.13 -2.12 -5.10
N ALA A 167 6.31 -0.91 -5.61
CA ALA A 167 5.65 0.31 -5.09
C ALA A 167 4.12 0.26 -5.10
N ALA A 168 3.51 -0.58 -5.95
CA ALA A 168 2.06 -0.82 -5.95
C ALA A 168 1.58 -1.60 -4.72
N ASP A 169 2.45 -2.45 -4.17
CA ASP A 169 2.17 -3.30 -3.01
C ASP A 169 2.67 -2.67 -1.70
N ASP A 170 3.83 -2.01 -1.75
CA ASP A 170 4.42 -1.27 -0.62
C ASP A 170 4.92 0.15 -1.04
N PRO A 171 4.00 1.12 -1.20
CA PRO A 171 4.38 2.48 -1.56
C PRO A 171 5.17 3.21 -0.46
N TRP A 172 5.09 2.77 0.80
CA TRP A 172 5.85 3.38 1.89
C TRP A 172 7.27 2.87 1.97
N GLY A 173 7.49 1.57 1.77
CA GLY A 173 8.82 1.01 1.60
C GLY A 173 9.53 1.61 0.40
N ALA A 174 8.83 1.73 -0.73
CA ALA A 174 9.36 2.45 -1.90
C ALA A 174 9.68 3.93 -1.58
N ALA A 175 8.80 4.62 -0.85
CA ALA A 175 9.07 6.00 -0.43
C ALA A 175 10.27 6.11 0.53
N ASP A 176 10.41 5.19 1.50
CA ASP A 176 11.55 5.16 2.42
C ASP A 176 12.85 4.89 1.68
N TRP A 177 12.84 4.00 0.67
CA TRP A 177 13.99 3.75 -0.18
C TRP A 177 14.44 5.02 -0.91
N TRP A 178 13.51 5.75 -1.53
CA TRP A 178 13.82 6.96 -2.30
C TRP A 178 14.25 8.15 -1.45
N LEU A 179 13.64 8.31 -0.27
CA LEU A 179 13.80 9.50 0.58
C LEU A 179 14.73 9.27 1.77
N GLY A 180 15.06 8.01 2.04
CA GLY A 180 16.04 7.58 3.03
C GLY A 180 17.46 7.60 2.47
N SER A 181 18.45 7.56 3.37
CA SER A 181 19.83 7.40 2.96
C SER A 181 20.08 5.94 2.57
N ASN A 182 20.45 5.71 1.33
CA ASN A 182 20.83 4.40 0.83
C ASN A 182 22.37 4.22 0.96
N PRO A 183 22.86 3.27 1.77
CA PRO A 183 24.29 3.09 2.03
C PRO A 183 25.10 2.69 0.79
N TRP A 184 24.50 1.98 -0.17
CA TRP A 184 25.15 1.63 -1.42
C TRP A 184 25.37 2.88 -2.27
N LEU A 185 24.32 3.67 -2.44
CA LEU A 185 24.36 4.89 -3.23
C LEU A 185 25.11 6.02 -2.53
N GLY A 186 25.33 5.90 -1.22
CA GLY A 186 26.05 6.88 -0.40
C GLY A 186 25.28 8.19 -0.20
N GLY A 187 23.95 8.17 -0.34
CA GLY A 187 23.11 9.36 -0.33
C GLY A 187 21.61 9.05 -0.39
N VAL A 188 20.79 10.08 -0.59
CA VAL A 188 19.34 9.95 -0.76
C VAL A 188 19.02 9.70 -2.23
N PRO A 189 18.44 8.56 -2.64
CA PRO A 189 18.29 8.22 -4.06
C PRO A 189 17.52 9.26 -4.86
N ALA A 190 16.51 9.93 -4.27
CA ALA A 190 15.73 10.96 -4.96
C ALA A 190 16.57 12.20 -5.33
N GLU A 191 17.60 12.52 -4.56
CA GLU A 191 18.54 13.62 -4.84
C GLU A 191 19.57 13.23 -5.91
N LEU A 192 19.80 11.92 -6.10
CA LEU A 192 20.80 11.39 -7.02
C LEU A 192 20.28 11.12 -8.43
N ILE A 193 18.97 11.28 -8.69
CA ILE A 193 18.32 10.96 -9.98
C ILE A 193 19.03 11.58 -11.18
N ASP A 194 19.49 12.82 -11.06
CA ASP A 194 20.15 13.57 -12.12
C ASP A 194 21.70 13.57 -11.98
N GLU A 195 22.24 12.94 -10.93
CA GLU A 195 23.67 12.89 -10.61
C GLU A 195 24.33 11.55 -10.95
N VAL A 196 23.61 10.44 -10.75
CA VAL A 196 24.11 9.08 -11.00
C VAL A 196 23.49 8.46 -12.25
N GLY A 197 24.16 7.45 -12.80
CA GLY A 197 23.64 6.68 -13.93
C GLY A 197 22.34 5.93 -13.57
N ALA A 198 21.42 5.87 -14.53
CA ALA A 198 20.16 5.13 -14.39
C ALA A 198 20.36 3.66 -14.03
N ASP A 199 21.43 3.04 -14.56
CA ASP A 199 21.85 1.68 -14.27
C ASP A 199 22.20 1.48 -12.78
N VAL A 200 22.87 2.45 -12.17
CA VAL A 200 23.27 2.38 -10.76
C VAL A 200 22.06 2.37 -9.82
N LEU A 201 21.06 3.22 -10.09
CA LEU A 201 19.81 3.26 -9.31
C LEU A 201 18.99 1.98 -9.48
N ILE A 202 18.92 1.45 -10.70
CA ILE A 202 18.21 0.20 -10.99
C ILE A 202 18.87 -0.99 -10.30
N ASP A 203 20.20 -1.07 -10.32
CA ASP A 203 20.93 -2.19 -9.70
C ASP A 203 20.84 -2.14 -8.17
N ALA A 204 20.87 -0.94 -7.57
CA ALA A 204 20.66 -0.78 -6.13
C ALA A 204 19.24 -1.27 -5.72
N ALA A 205 18.20 -0.89 -6.48
CA ALA A 205 16.83 -1.32 -6.20
C ALA A 205 16.63 -2.84 -6.36
N ARG A 206 17.33 -3.47 -7.31
CA ARG A 206 17.27 -4.93 -7.52
C ARG A 206 17.89 -5.74 -6.39
N VAL A 207 18.93 -5.22 -5.74
CA VAL A 207 19.54 -5.96 -4.64
C VAL A 207 18.70 -5.85 -3.39
N ASP A 208 18.17 -4.67 -3.08
CA ASP A 208 17.28 -4.52 -1.92
C ASP A 208 16.00 -5.38 -2.07
N SER A 209 15.47 -5.53 -3.29
CA SER A 209 14.31 -6.42 -3.52
C SER A 209 14.64 -7.91 -3.48
N ALA A 210 15.92 -8.30 -3.53
CA ALA A 210 16.38 -9.69 -3.44
C ALA A 210 16.68 -10.14 -2.00
N GLU A 211 16.74 -9.22 -1.04
CA GLU A 211 16.98 -9.52 0.38
C GLU A 211 15.70 -9.78 1.21
N VAL A 212 14.52 -9.81 0.55
CA VAL A 212 13.20 -10.05 1.19
C VAL A 212 12.74 -11.50 1.03
#